data_AF-C6M9Q9-F1
#
_entry.id   AF-C6M9Q9-F1
#
_cell.length_a   1.000
_cell.length_b   1.000
_cell.length_c   1.000
_cell.angle_alpha   90.00
_cell.angle_beta   90.00
_cell.angle_gamma   90.00
#
_symmetry.space_group_name_H-M   'P 1'
#
loop_
_entity.id
_entity.type
_entity.pdbx_description
1 polymer ?
#
loop_
_entity_poly.entity_id
_entity_poly.type
_entity_poly.pdbx_seq_one_letter_code
_entity_poly.pdbx_strand_id
1 'polypeptide(L)'
;MREPVALKAGEIIDATVMSKKALLAFLAEQVKDAKAKGVLFSLHMKATMMKVSDPIIFGHAVKVFFAPVFEKFGDKLAAAGVNVNNGFGNLLANLDKLDADTRAAVEAEIAAVYAASPDLAMVNSDKGITNLHVPSDVIVDASMPAMIRNSGRMWDKDGKAQDTKAVIPDSSYAGVYQATIDFCREHGAFDPTTMGTVPNVGLMAQAAEEYGSHNKTFEIEADGQVQVIDAAGKVLMQHDVEAGDIWRMCQTKDAPVKDWVQLAVNRARLSNTPAVFWLDENRPHDKSLLAKVKAYLAELDTNGLDIRVLAPEEAAKFSLGRLKNGEDTISVTGNVLRDYLTDLFPILELGTSAKMLSIVPLMNGGGMFETGAGGSAPKHVQQFLEENHLRWDSLGEFLALAVSFEHLAQKTGNTKAQVLADTLDAATEKLLLNDKSPKRKAGELDNRGSHFYLTLYWAQELAAQDKDAELKAAFAPLAKSLAENEAKIVAELSAAQGKAADIGGYYTPDAAKAAQAMRPSETLNQALAKL
;
A
#
# COMPACT_ATOMS: atom_id res chain seq x y z
N MET A 1 -21.14 -15.33 -14.38
CA MET A 1 -21.74 -13.98 -14.32
C MET A 1 -23.15 -13.91 -13.70
N ARG A 2 -23.86 -15.03 -13.46
CA ARG A 2 -25.34 -15.05 -13.28
C ARG A 2 -25.86 -15.13 -11.83
N GLU A 3 -25.02 -14.93 -10.83
CA GLU A 3 -25.53 -14.85 -9.46
C GLU A 3 -26.25 -13.51 -9.24
N PRO A 4 -27.43 -13.48 -8.59
CA PRO A 4 -28.10 -12.24 -8.26
C PRO A 4 -27.20 -11.35 -7.38
N VAL A 5 -27.06 -10.09 -7.76
CA VAL A 5 -26.37 -9.09 -6.95
C VAL A 5 -27.40 -8.31 -6.15
N ALA A 6 -27.41 -8.49 -4.83
CA ALA A 6 -28.28 -7.74 -3.95
C ALA A 6 -27.84 -6.27 -3.90
N LEU A 7 -28.79 -5.37 -4.16
CA LEU A 7 -28.60 -3.92 -4.11
C LEU A 7 -29.50 -3.29 -3.05
N LYS A 8 -29.04 -2.18 -2.47
CA LYS A 8 -29.83 -1.34 -1.56
C LYS A 8 -30.34 -0.10 -2.29
N ALA A 9 -31.43 0.47 -1.77
CA ALA A 9 -31.89 1.77 -2.24
C ALA A 9 -30.77 2.83 -2.11
N GLY A 10 -30.57 3.64 -3.15
CA GLY A 10 -29.52 4.65 -3.20
C GLY A 10 -28.11 4.13 -3.47
N GLU A 11 -27.91 2.82 -3.61
CA GLU A 11 -26.60 2.25 -3.98
C GLU A 11 -26.19 2.67 -5.40
N ILE A 12 -24.91 3.04 -5.56
CA ILE A 12 -24.29 3.29 -6.86
C ILE A 12 -23.76 1.95 -7.36
N ILE A 13 -24.06 1.64 -8.61
CA ILE A 13 -23.44 0.55 -9.37
C ILE A 13 -22.84 1.13 -10.65
N ASP A 14 -21.68 0.61 -11.00
CA ASP A 14 -20.96 0.95 -12.21
C ASP A 14 -20.39 -0.33 -12.82
N ALA A 15 -20.27 -0.34 -14.15
CA ALA A 15 -19.66 -1.43 -14.89
C ALA A 15 -18.73 -0.88 -15.97
N THR A 16 -17.66 -1.61 -16.25
CA THR A 16 -16.66 -1.24 -17.25
C THR A 16 -16.09 -2.48 -17.93
N VAL A 17 -15.43 -2.27 -19.07
CA VAL A 17 -14.72 -3.29 -19.84
C VAL A 17 -13.31 -2.80 -20.17
N MET A 18 -12.31 -3.63 -19.90
CA MET A 18 -10.98 -3.48 -20.46
C MET A 18 -10.87 -4.36 -21.70
N SER A 19 -10.78 -3.72 -22.87
CA SER A 19 -10.58 -4.45 -24.13
C SER A 19 -9.20 -5.10 -24.16
N LYS A 20 -9.16 -6.41 -24.33
CA LYS A 20 -7.91 -7.17 -24.49
C LYS A 20 -7.13 -6.72 -25.71
N LYS A 21 -7.82 -6.48 -26.83
CA LYS A 21 -7.19 -6.02 -28.06
C LYS A 21 -6.49 -4.66 -27.87
N ALA A 22 -7.18 -3.71 -27.24
CA ALA A 22 -6.61 -2.40 -26.93
C ALA A 22 -5.43 -2.52 -25.97
N LEU A 23 -5.56 -3.35 -24.92
CA LEU A 23 -4.49 -3.62 -23.95
C LEU A 23 -3.24 -4.19 -24.62
N LEU A 24 -3.38 -5.23 -25.46
CA LEU A 24 -2.25 -5.85 -26.14
C LEU A 24 -1.56 -4.87 -27.10
N ALA A 25 -2.34 -4.07 -27.85
CA ALA A 25 -1.80 -3.05 -28.73
C ALA A 25 -1.01 -1.98 -27.94
N PHE A 26 -1.60 -1.48 -26.85
CA PHE A 26 -0.96 -0.52 -25.95
C PHE A 26 0.35 -1.07 -25.38
N LEU A 27 0.33 -2.28 -24.79
CA LEU A 27 1.51 -2.91 -24.21
C LEU A 27 2.63 -3.08 -25.24
N ALA A 28 2.29 -3.54 -26.46
CA ALA A 28 3.27 -3.73 -27.53
C ALA A 28 3.89 -2.40 -27.99
N GLU A 29 3.08 -1.34 -28.05
CA GLU A 29 3.56 0.02 -28.29
C GLU A 29 4.50 0.50 -27.17
N GLN A 30 4.12 0.31 -25.91
CA GLN A 30 4.92 0.77 -24.77
C GLN A 30 6.26 0.05 -24.64
N VAL A 31 6.33 -1.25 -24.96
CA VAL A 31 7.59 -2.00 -25.04
C VAL A 31 8.51 -1.42 -26.13
N LYS A 32 7.95 -1.14 -27.31
CA LYS A 32 8.72 -0.53 -28.42
C LYS A 32 9.19 0.89 -28.08
N ASP A 33 8.33 1.71 -27.49
CA ASP A 33 8.67 3.09 -27.12
C ASP A 33 9.71 3.14 -25.98
N ALA A 34 9.63 2.25 -24.98
CA ALA A 34 10.67 2.13 -23.96
C ALA A 34 12.05 1.82 -24.58
N LYS A 35 12.09 0.88 -25.54
CA LYS A 35 13.33 0.56 -26.26
C LYS A 35 13.85 1.74 -27.08
N ALA A 36 12.97 2.39 -27.83
CA ALA A 36 13.34 3.54 -28.66
C ALA A 36 13.91 4.71 -27.84
N LYS A 37 13.42 4.89 -26.61
CA LYS A 37 13.90 5.92 -25.67
C LYS A 37 15.10 5.49 -24.83
N GLY A 38 15.50 4.21 -24.86
CA GLY A 38 16.59 3.70 -24.03
C GLY A 38 16.30 3.76 -22.52
N VAL A 39 15.04 3.61 -22.12
CA VAL A 39 14.60 3.62 -20.72
C VAL A 39 14.15 2.23 -20.30
N LEU A 40 14.16 1.97 -18.99
CA LEU A 40 13.60 0.73 -18.46
C LEU A 40 12.11 0.61 -18.80
N PHE A 41 11.65 -0.61 -19.06
CA PHE A 41 10.23 -0.94 -19.05
C PHE A 41 9.87 -1.44 -17.64
N SER A 42 8.85 -0.84 -17.02
CA SER A 42 8.28 -1.30 -15.77
C SER A 42 6.76 -1.32 -15.82
N LEU A 43 6.17 -2.33 -15.18
CA LEU A 43 4.74 -2.56 -15.06
C LEU A 43 4.33 -2.45 -13.59
N HIS A 44 3.33 -1.63 -13.30
CA HIS A 44 2.89 -1.33 -11.94
C HIS A 44 1.40 -1.69 -11.80
N MET A 45 1.13 -2.77 -11.06
CA MET A 45 -0.22 -3.34 -10.87
C MET A 45 -0.52 -3.57 -9.39
N LYS A 46 -1.71 -4.05 -9.04
CA LYS A 46 -2.07 -4.44 -7.67
C LYS A 46 -2.58 -5.88 -7.61
N ALA A 47 -1.80 -6.81 -8.16
CA ALA A 47 -2.22 -8.20 -8.41
C ALA A 47 -2.66 -9.00 -7.17
N THR A 48 -2.19 -8.64 -5.97
CA THR A 48 -2.59 -9.29 -4.72
C THR A 48 -4.01 -8.90 -4.28
N MET A 49 -4.38 -7.63 -4.43
CA MET A 49 -5.69 -7.12 -4.04
C MET A 49 -6.69 -7.32 -5.19
N MET A 50 -6.32 -6.91 -6.41
CA MET A 50 -7.13 -7.09 -7.62
C MET A 50 -6.98 -8.50 -8.19
N LYS A 51 -7.31 -9.50 -7.37
CA LYS A 51 -7.02 -10.93 -7.57
C LYS A 51 -7.54 -11.59 -8.85
N VAL A 52 -8.42 -10.92 -9.60
CA VAL A 52 -8.96 -11.42 -10.88
C VAL A 52 -8.39 -10.63 -12.05
N SER A 53 -8.63 -9.32 -12.12
CA SER A 53 -8.24 -8.48 -13.26
C SER A 53 -6.72 -8.41 -13.44
N ASP A 54 -5.99 -8.08 -12.38
CA ASP A 54 -4.60 -7.67 -12.49
C ASP A 54 -3.66 -8.83 -12.85
N PRO A 55 -3.86 -10.06 -12.34
CA PRO A 55 -3.12 -11.23 -12.84
C PRO A 55 -3.32 -11.49 -14.34
N ILE A 56 -4.51 -11.24 -14.89
CA ILE A 56 -4.78 -11.40 -16.33
C ILE A 56 -4.00 -10.33 -17.12
N ILE A 57 -4.09 -9.07 -16.70
CA ILE A 57 -3.35 -7.95 -17.31
C ILE A 57 -1.84 -8.20 -17.24
N PHE A 58 -1.34 -8.67 -16.10
CA PHE A 58 0.06 -9.03 -15.91
C PHE A 58 0.49 -10.14 -16.87
N GLY A 59 -0.32 -11.20 -17.00
CA GLY A 59 -0.07 -12.28 -17.95
C GLY A 59 -0.03 -11.81 -19.40
N HIS A 60 -0.88 -10.84 -19.78
CA HIS A 60 -0.81 -10.20 -21.09
C HIS A 60 0.48 -9.42 -21.29
N ALA A 61 0.96 -8.67 -20.28
CA ALA A 61 2.24 -7.97 -20.36
C ALA A 61 3.42 -8.95 -20.53
N VAL A 62 3.43 -10.07 -19.81
CA VAL A 62 4.44 -11.12 -19.99
C VAL A 62 4.39 -11.70 -21.41
N LYS A 63 3.19 -12.05 -21.90
CA LYS A 63 3.02 -12.59 -23.26
C LYS A 63 3.45 -11.61 -24.34
N VAL A 64 3.15 -10.32 -24.19
CA VAL A 64 3.55 -9.29 -25.16
C VAL A 64 5.06 -9.07 -25.14
N PHE A 65 5.68 -8.99 -23.96
CA PHE A 65 7.13 -8.79 -23.85
C PHE A 65 7.91 -9.97 -24.44
N PHE A 66 7.45 -11.20 -24.19
CA PHE A 66 8.05 -12.44 -24.70
C PHE A 66 7.30 -13.04 -25.89
N ALA A 67 6.66 -12.21 -26.72
CA ALA A 67 5.82 -12.69 -27.82
C ALA A 67 6.49 -13.76 -28.71
N PRO A 68 7.76 -13.61 -29.14
CA PRO A 68 8.44 -14.64 -29.95
C PRO A 68 8.52 -16.02 -29.28
N VAL A 69 8.62 -16.07 -27.94
CA VAL A 69 8.65 -17.33 -27.17
C VAL A 69 7.30 -18.02 -27.24
N PHE A 70 6.21 -17.28 -27.02
CA PHE A 70 4.85 -17.84 -27.06
C PHE A 70 4.39 -18.19 -28.48
N GLU A 71 4.79 -17.41 -29.49
CA GLU A 71 4.50 -17.71 -30.89
C GLU A 71 5.15 -19.03 -31.35
N LYS A 72 6.38 -19.31 -30.91
CA LYS A 72 7.12 -20.52 -31.30
C LYS A 72 6.79 -21.74 -30.44
N PHE A 73 6.53 -21.56 -29.14
CA PHE A 73 6.46 -22.65 -28.18
C PHE A 73 5.17 -22.69 -27.33
N GLY A 74 4.18 -21.85 -27.64
CA GLY A 74 2.97 -21.66 -26.83
C GLY A 74 2.26 -22.96 -26.43
N ASP A 75 2.00 -23.86 -27.38
CA ASP A 75 1.33 -25.14 -27.11
C ASP A 75 2.16 -26.05 -26.19
N LYS A 76 3.49 -26.07 -26.37
CA LYS A 76 4.40 -26.87 -25.53
C LYS A 76 4.48 -26.30 -24.11
N LEU A 77 4.54 -24.97 -23.98
CA LEU A 77 4.53 -24.28 -22.69
C LEU A 77 3.21 -24.51 -21.96
N ALA A 78 2.08 -24.43 -22.67
CA ALA A 78 0.77 -24.74 -22.11
C ALA A 78 0.68 -26.19 -21.63
N ALA A 79 1.16 -27.15 -22.43
CA ALA A 79 1.21 -28.57 -22.04
C ALA A 79 2.10 -28.82 -20.81
N ALA A 80 3.17 -28.03 -20.63
CA ALA A 80 4.02 -28.06 -19.43
C ALA A 80 3.38 -27.41 -18.19
N GLY A 81 2.20 -26.80 -18.33
CA GLY A 81 1.47 -26.13 -17.25
C GLY A 81 1.91 -24.69 -16.98
N VAL A 82 2.55 -24.03 -17.95
CA VAL A 82 2.93 -22.62 -17.84
C VAL A 82 1.68 -21.74 -17.75
N ASN A 83 1.58 -20.96 -16.68
CA ASN A 83 0.58 -19.93 -16.48
C ASN A 83 1.25 -18.61 -16.08
N VAL A 84 1.45 -17.73 -17.06
CA VAL A 84 2.11 -16.44 -16.83
C VAL A 84 1.24 -15.37 -16.18
N ASN A 85 -0.03 -15.67 -15.87
CA ASN A 85 -0.78 -14.85 -14.91
C ASN A 85 -0.15 -14.95 -13.50
N ASN A 86 0.63 -16.01 -13.24
CA ASN A 86 1.49 -16.16 -12.06
C ASN A 86 2.94 -15.64 -12.30
N GLY A 87 3.16 -14.96 -13.42
CA GLY A 87 4.40 -14.31 -13.82
C GLY A 87 5.40 -15.16 -14.59
N PHE A 88 6.45 -14.50 -15.09
CA PHE A 88 7.51 -15.14 -15.88
C PHE A 88 8.30 -16.18 -15.07
N GLY A 89 8.39 -16.02 -13.75
CA GLY A 89 8.99 -17.02 -12.87
C GLY A 89 8.25 -18.37 -12.93
N ASN A 90 6.93 -18.36 -13.16
CA ASN A 90 6.17 -19.59 -13.39
C ASN A 90 6.60 -20.29 -14.69
N LEU A 91 6.86 -19.54 -15.77
CA LEU A 91 7.40 -20.12 -17.00
C LEU A 91 8.74 -20.80 -16.73
N LEU A 92 9.68 -20.09 -16.10
CA LEU A 92 11.02 -20.60 -15.79
C LEU A 92 10.95 -21.87 -14.93
N ALA A 93 10.08 -21.90 -13.93
CA ALA A 93 9.91 -23.03 -13.02
C ALA A 93 9.27 -24.27 -13.65
N ASN A 94 8.76 -24.19 -14.88
CA ASN A 94 8.18 -25.32 -15.61
C ASN A 94 9.01 -25.74 -16.83
N LEU A 95 10.16 -25.11 -17.08
CA LEU A 95 11.03 -25.47 -18.21
C LEU A 95 11.65 -26.87 -18.07
N ASP A 96 11.81 -27.36 -16.84
CA ASP A 96 12.29 -28.71 -16.52
C ASP A 96 11.32 -29.82 -16.91
N LYS A 97 10.04 -29.49 -17.17
CA LYS A 97 9.01 -30.42 -17.66
C LYS A 97 9.05 -30.61 -19.18
N LEU A 98 9.85 -29.84 -19.90
CA LEU A 98 10.04 -29.95 -21.35
C LEU A 98 11.16 -30.94 -21.66
N ASP A 99 11.14 -31.51 -22.87
CA ASP A 99 12.29 -32.25 -23.39
C ASP A 99 13.51 -31.33 -23.57
N ALA A 100 14.72 -31.90 -23.53
CA ALA A 100 15.97 -31.12 -23.50
C ALA A 100 16.13 -30.19 -24.71
N ASP A 101 15.75 -30.64 -25.90
CA ASP A 101 15.88 -29.85 -27.13
C ASP A 101 14.89 -28.68 -27.14
N THR A 102 13.62 -28.93 -26.79
CA THR A 102 12.62 -27.87 -26.65
C THR A 102 13.04 -26.87 -25.57
N ARG A 103 13.50 -27.34 -24.41
CA ARG A 103 13.96 -26.47 -23.31
C ARG A 103 15.08 -25.56 -23.77
N ALA A 104 16.12 -26.10 -24.41
CA ALA A 104 17.24 -25.31 -24.91
C ALA A 104 16.79 -24.27 -25.94
N ALA A 105 15.86 -24.63 -26.83
CA ALA A 105 15.30 -23.70 -27.80
C ALA A 105 14.48 -22.57 -27.14
N VAL A 106 13.71 -22.86 -26.10
CA VAL A 106 12.96 -21.85 -25.31
C VAL A 106 13.93 -20.91 -24.59
N GLU A 107 14.96 -21.44 -23.91
CA GLU A 107 15.98 -20.65 -23.22
C GLU A 107 16.74 -19.72 -24.18
N ALA A 108 17.10 -20.22 -25.37
CA ALA A 108 17.73 -19.41 -26.41
C ALA A 108 16.82 -18.30 -26.93
N GLU A 109 15.52 -18.58 -27.13
CA GLU A 109 14.55 -17.57 -27.56
C GLU A 109 14.33 -16.49 -26.50
N ILE A 110 14.28 -16.87 -25.22
CA ILE A 110 14.20 -15.93 -24.09
C ILE A 110 15.42 -14.98 -24.11
N ALA A 111 16.63 -15.52 -24.28
CA ALA A 111 17.84 -14.70 -24.37
C ALA A 111 17.81 -13.74 -25.58
N ALA A 112 17.32 -14.21 -26.72
CA ALA A 112 17.15 -13.39 -27.92
C ALA A 112 16.14 -12.25 -27.70
N VAL A 113 15.02 -12.52 -27.01
CA VAL A 113 14.05 -11.49 -26.63
C VAL A 113 14.69 -10.45 -25.74
N TYR A 114 15.40 -10.84 -24.67
CA TYR A 114 16.07 -9.87 -23.80
C TYR A 114 17.07 -8.98 -24.56
N ALA A 115 17.82 -9.55 -25.50
CA ALA A 115 18.75 -8.77 -26.33
C ALA A 115 18.04 -7.81 -27.31
N ALA A 116 16.81 -8.15 -27.73
CA ALA A 116 16.04 -7.41 -28.71
C ALA A 116 14.95 -6.49 -28.11
N SER A 117 14.73 -6.51 -26.80
CA SER A 117 13.70 -5.76 -26.08
C SER A 117 14.31 -4.60 -25.27
N PRO A 118 13.51 -3.68 -24.68
CA PRO A 118 14.05 -2.79 -23.65
C PRO A 118 14.50 -3.60 -22.43
N ASP A 119 15.46 -3.05 -21.68
CA ASP A 119 15.78 -3.60 -20.35
C ASP A 119 14.56 -3.47 -19.42
N LEU A 120 14.34 -4.48 -18.57
CA LEU A 120 13.27 -4.48 -17.57
C LEU A 120 13.77 -3.90 -16.25
N ALA A 121 12.88 -3.23 -15.52
CA ALA A 121 13.15 -2.92 -14.12
C ALA A 121 13.35 -4.20 -13.29
N MET A 122 14.26 -4.16 -12.32
CA MET A 122 14.63 -5.29 -11.48
C MET A 122 14.04 -5.18 -10.07
N VAL A 123 13.55 -6.32 -9.55
CA VAL A 123 13.19 -6.50 -8.14
C VAL A 123 14.42 -6.87 -7.31
N ASN A 124 15.29 -7.70 -7.90
CA ASN A 124 16.59 -8.08 -7.39
C ASN A 124 17.54 -8.39 -8.57
N SER A 125 18.46 -7.48 -8.87
CA SER A 125 19.43 -7.62 -9.98
C SER A 125 20.40 -8.77 -9.77
N ASP A 126 20.91 -8.98 -8.55
CA ASP A 126 21.88 -10.04 -8.22
C ASP A 126 21.32 -11.45 -8.47
N LYS A 127 20.00 -11.61 -8.32
CA LYS A 127 19.28 -12.87 -8.56
C LYS A 127 18.59 -12.93 -9.93
N GLY A 128 18.74 -11.90 -10.77
CA GLY A 128 18.08 -11.83 -12.08
C GLY A 128 16.55 -11.72 -12.01
N ILE A 129 15.98 -11.31 -10.86
CA ILE A 129 14.53 -11.20 -10.68
C ILE A 129 14.05 -9.85 -11.24
N THR A 130 13.38 -9.92 -12.38
CA THR A 130 12.79 -8.78 -13.09
C THR A 130 11.39 -8.44 -12.55
N ASN A 131 10.89 -7.26 -12.90
CA ASN A 131 9.52 -6.80 -12.63
C ASN A 131 8.43 -7.73 -13.20
N LEU A 132 8.74 -8.54 -14.21
CA LEU A 132 7.80 -9.51 -14.80
C LEU A 132 7.86 -10.90 -14.14
N HIS A 133 8.72 -11.13 -13.14
CA HIS A 133 8.90 -12.45 -12.52
C HIS A 133 7.70 -12.91 -11.72
N VAL A 134 7.21 -12.08 -10.79
CA VAL A 134 6.09 -12.41 -9.90
C VAL A 134 5.12 -11.23 -9.83
N PRO A 135 3.81 -11.42 -10.07
CA PRO A 135 2.83 -10.33 -10.13
C PRO A 135 2.71 -9.49 -8.85
N SER A 136 3.06 -10.06 -7.70
CA SER A 136 2.99 -9.42 -6.39
C SER A 136 4.25 -8.68 -5.96
N ASP A 137 5.33 -8.73 -6.74
CA ASP A 137 6.61 -8.13 -6.34
C ASP A 137 6.64 -6.60 -6.50
N VAL A 138 5.95 -6.07 -7.52
CA VAL A 138 5.90 -4.64 -7.83
C VAL A 138 4.44 -4.17 -7.76
N ILE A 139 4.08 -3.66 -6.59
CA ILE A 139 2.71 -3.20 -6.28
C ILE A 139 2.65 -1.68 -6.48
N VAL A 140 1.69 -1.20 -7.29
CA VAL A 140 1.64 0.18 -7.81
C VAL A 140 1.66 1.26 -6.74
N ASP A 141 0.90 1.06 -5.66
CA ASP A 141 0.82 1.96 -4.49
C ASP A 141 2.18 2.20 -3.82
N ALA A 142 3.01 1.17 -3.64
CA ALA A 142 4.32 1.28 -3.03
C ALA A 142 5.44 1.57 -4.03
N SER A 143 5.35 0.99 -5.24
CA SER A 143 6.41 1.07 -6.25
C SER A 143 6.47 2.42 -6.96
N MET A 144 5.33 3.07 -7.20
CA MET A 144 5.31 4.39 -7.84
C MET A 144 5.93 5.47 -6.94
N PRO A 145 5.57 5.60 -5.65
CA PRO A 145 6.22 6.56 -4.76
C PRO A 145 7.71 6.25 -4.56
N ALA A 146 8.09 4.97 -4.46
CA ALA A 146 9.49 4.58 -4.36
C ALA A 146 10.31 5.02 -5.60
N MET A 147 9.74 4.85 -6.79
CA MET A 147 10.34 5.31 -8.05
C MET A 147 10.44 6.83 -8.12
N ILE A 148 9.35 7.55 -7.79
CA ILE A 148 9.31 9.02 -7.79
C ILE A 148 10.37 9.58 -6.82
N ARG A 149 10.42 9.08 -5.59
CA ARG A 149 11.40 9.49 -4.58
C ARG A 149 12.84 9.18 -5.01
N ASN A 150 13.05 8.09 -5.75
CA ASN A 150 14.35 7.72 -6.30
C ASN A 150 14.67 8.45 -7.61
N SER A 151 14.39 9.77 -7.67
CA SER A 151 14.64 10.62 -8.84
C SER A 151 13.93 10.17 -10.13
N GLY A 152 12.78 9.49 -10.02
CA GLY A 152 12.06 8.96 -11.17
C GLY A 152 12.69 7.70 -11.77
N ARG A 153 13.52 6.96 -11.00
CA ARG A 153 14.34 5.84 -11.49
C ARG A 153 14.04 4.52 -10.80
N MET A 154 14.24 3.45 -11.55
CA MET A 154 14.23 2.06 -11.05
C MET A 154 15.58 1.40 -11.29
N TRP A 155 15.74 0.16 -10.83
CA TRP A 155 17.01 -0.57 -10.91
C TRP A 155 17.11 -1.35 -12.21
N ASP A 156 18.23 -1.20 -12.92
CA ASP A 156 18.57 -1.99 -14.11
C ASP A 156 19.19 -3.35 -13.73
N LYS A 157 19.56 -4.14 -14.75
CA LYS A 157 20.19 -5.47 -14.59
C LYS A 157 21.56 -5.44 -13.90
N ASP A 158 22.24 -4.29 -13.89
CA ASP A 158 23.53 -4.07 -13.25
C ASP A 158 23.38 -3.49 -11.83
N GLY A 159 22.14 -3.35 -11.33
CA GLY A 159 21.85 -2.77 -10.02
C GLY A 159 22.04 -1.25 -9.97
N LYS A 160 21.98 -0.56 -11.10
CA LYS A 160 22.10 0.91 -11.17
C LYS A 160 20.72 1.55 -11.40
N ALA A 161 20.58 2.78 -10.90
CA ALA A 161 19.36 3.55 -11.09
C ALA A 161 19.29 4.11 -12.52
N GLN A 162 18.20 3.82 -13.24
CA GLN A 162 17.93 4.30 -14.60
C GLN A 162 16.49 4.81 -14.72
N ASP A 163 16.29 5.81 -15.58
CA ASP A 163 14.97 6.33 -15.92
C ASP A 163 14.07 5.19 -16.46
N THR A 164 12.79 5.22 -16.09
CA THR A 164 11.84 4.16 -16.45
C THR A 164 10.60 4.71 -17.15
N LYS A 165 10.00 3.88 -18.00
CA LYS A 165 8.60 3.98 -18.39
C LYS A 165 7.77 3.13 -17.45
N ALA A 166 7.11 3.79 -16.50
CA ALA A 166 6.14 3.17 -15.60
C ALA A 166 4.78 2.98 -16.29
N VAL A 167 4.52 1.76 -16.73
CA VAL A 167 3.28 1.37 -17.40
C VAL A 167 2.23 1.03 -16.36
N ILE A 168 1.14 1.82 -16.36
CA ILE A 168 -0.11 1.58 -15.64
C ILE A 168 -1.21 1.53 -16.71
N PRO A 169 -1.73 0.34 -17.07
CA PRO A 169 -2.62 0.22 -18.24
C PRO A 169 -3.96 0.95 -18.12
N ASP A 170 -4.57 0.97 -16.93
CA ASP A 170 -5.84 1.68 -16.71
C ASP A 170 -5.60 3.16 -16.40
N SER A 171 -6.37 4.04 -17.04
CA SER A 171 -6.18 5.48 -16.95
C SER A 171 -6.89 6.14 -15.76
N SER A 172 -7.70 5.41 -14.98
CA SER A 172 -8.52 6.01 -13.91
C SER A 172 -7.66 6.75 -12.87
N TYR A 173 -6.46 6.23 -12.60
CA TYR A 173 -5.59 6.71 -11.51
C TYR A 173 -4.17 7.08 -11.98
N ALA A 174 -3.77 6.69 -13.19
CA ALA A 174 -2.41 6.90 -13.69
C ALA A 174 -2.01 8.39 -13.76
N GLY A 175 -2.98 9.27 -14.07
CA GLY A 175 -2.74 10.72 -14.18
C GLY A 175 -2.22 11.37 -12.89
N VAL A 176 -2.57 10.83 -11.71
CA VAL A 176 -2.07 11.34 -10.42
C VAL A 176 -0.55 11.19 -10.32
N TYR A 177 -0.03 10.03 -10.70
CA TYR A 177 1.42 9.79 -10.69
C TYR A 177 2.12 10.61 -11.77
N GLN A 178 1.53 10.73 -12.97
CA GLN A 178 2.09 11.56 -14.04
C GLN A 178 2.20 13.03 -13.61
N ALA A 179 1.14 13.60 -13.02
CA ALA A 179 1.17 14.95 -12.47
C ALA A 179 2.28 15.13 -11.40
N THR A 180 2.47 14.12 -10.54
CA THR A 180 3.54 14.14 -9.52
C THR A 180 4.93 14.10 -10.16
N ILE A 181 5.14 13.25 -11.17
CA ILE A 181 6.40 13.15 -11.90
C ILE A 181 6.73 14.46 -12.60
N ASP A 182 5.76 15.05 -13.30
CA ASP A 182 5.97 16.30 -14.03
C ASP A 182 6.19 17.48 -13.09
N PHE A 183 5.49 17.52 -11.95
CA PHE A 183 5.74 18.50 -10.89
C PHE A 183 7.19 18.42 -10.37
N CYS A 184 7.69 17.21 -10.10
CA CYS A 184 9.08 17.01 -9.67
C CYS A 184 10.09 17.38 -10.77
N ARG A 185 9.77 17.18 -12.05
CA ARG A 185 10.62 17.62 -13.17
C ARG A 185 10.71 19.14 -13.24
N GLU A 186 9.60 19.84 -13.00
CA GLU A 186 9.54 21.30 -13.04
C GLU A 186 10.16 21.97 -11.81
N HIS A 187 9.97 21.38 -10.63
CA HIS A 187 10.30 22.03 -9.36
C HIS A 187 11.42 21.37 -8.55
N GLY A 188 11.96 20.25 -9.02
CA GLY A 188 12.91 19.43 -8.28
C GLY A 188 12.23 18.51 -7.26
N ALA A 189 13.03 17.79 -6.47
CA ALA A 189 12.53 16.94 -5.41
C ALA A 189 11.85 17.77 -4.30
N PHE A 190 10.85 17.18 -3.63
CA PHE A 190 10.26 17.75 -2.43
C PHE A 190 11.30 17.88 -1.30
N ASP A 191 11.13 18.90 -0.46
CA ASP A 191 11.94 19.13 0.73
C ASP A 191 11.12 18.76 1.99
N PRO A 192 11.40 17.61 2.64
CA PRO A 192 10.71 17.19 3.85
C PRO A 192 10.82 18.15 5.04
N THR A 193 11.75 19.11 5.01
CA THR A 193 11.93 20.07 6.11
C THR A 193 10.96 21.26 6.04
N THR A 194 10.36 21.51 4.88
CA THR A 194 9.50 22.68 4.63
C THR A 194 8.17 22.35 3.97
N MET A 195 8.01 21.17 3.36
CA MET A 195 6.75 20.77 2.75
C MET A 195 5.62 20.64 3.76
N GLY A 196 4.39 20.87 3.31
CA GLY A 196 3.17 20.62 4.10
C GLY A 196 2.86 19.13 4.20
N THR A 197 1.59 18.80 4.43
CA THR A 197 1.09 17.42 4.40
C THR A 197 -0.19 17.25 3.60
N VAL A 198 -0.39 16.06 3.02
CA VAL A 198 -1.66 15.66 2.39
C VAL A 198 -2.31 14.49 3.13
N PRO A 199 -3.13 14.74 4.18
CA PRO A 199 -3.94 13.71 4.81
C PRO A 199 -4.98 13.14 3.84
N ASN A 200 -5.54 11.96 4.18
CA ASN A 200 -6.59 11.33 3.39
C ASN A 200 -7.85 11.00 4.21
N VAL A 201 -9.01 11.23 3.60
CA VAL A 201 -10.32 10.71 4.03
C VAL A 201 -10.86 9.81 2.93
N GLY A 202 -10.76 8.50 3.14
CA GLY A 202 -11.05 7.48 2.12
C GLY A 202 -12.40 6.78 2.28
N LEU A 203 -13.15 6.66 1.19
CA LEU A 203 -14.36 5.85 1.12
C LEU A 203 -14.00 4.37 0.97
N MET A 204 -14.23 3.56 2.01
CA MET A 204 -13.91 2.12 1.96
C MET A 204 -14.94 1.19 2.61
N ALA A 205 -15.83 1.72 3.45
CA ALA A 205 -16.75 0.92 4.24
C ALA A 205 -17.64 0.01 3.36
N GLN A 206 -17.84 -1.24 3.81
CA GLN A 206 -18.63 -2.27 3.12
C GLN A 206 -18.09 -2.66 1.73
N ALA A 207 -16.76 -2.70 1.60
CA ALA A 207 -16.05 -3.03 0.37
C ALA A 207 -16.49 -2.13 -0.80
N ALA A 208 -16.38 -0.83 -0.59
CA ALA A 208 -16.75 0.18 -1.58
C ALA A 208 -15.93 0.03 -2.87
N GLU A 209 -16.57 0.28 -4.00
CA GLU A 209 -15.96 0.41 -5.32
C GLU A 209 -15.22 -0.88 -5.76
N GLU A 210 -13.97 -0.77 -6.22
CA GLU A 210 -13.19 -1.88 -6.79
C GLU A 210 -12.91 -3.00 -5.78
N TYR A 211 -12.80 -2.70 -4.49
CA TYR A 211 -12.45 -3.69 -3.46
C TYR A 211 -13.60 -4.69 -3.21
N GLY A 212 -14.83 -4.32 -3.60
CA GLY A 212 -15.99 -5.21 -3.59
C GLY A 212 -16.20 -5.98 -4.89
N SER A 213 -15.38 -5.77 -5.93
CA SER A 213 -15.68 -6.18 -7.30
C SER A 213 -15.22 -7.59 -7.68
N HIS A 214 -14.45 -8.28 -6.83
CA HIS A 214 -13.76 -9.51 -7.22
C HIS A 214 -14.71 -10.63 -7.68
N ASN A 215 -15.85 -10.78 -7.01
CA ASN A 215 -16.88 -11.76 -7.40
C ASN A 215 -17.76 -11.31 -8.58
N LYS A 216 -17.48 -10.12 -9.13
CA LYS A 216 -18.18 -9.47 -10.23
C LYS A 216 -17.20 -9.04 -11.34
N THR A 217 -16.03 -9.68 -11.39
CA THR A 217 -15.02 -9.48 -12.44
C THR A 217 -14.90 -10.78 -13.23
N PHE A 218 -14.94 -10.69 -14.55
CA PHE A 218 -14.95 -11.85 -15.43
C PHE A 218 -14.04 -11.61 -16.63
N GLU A 219 -13.22 -12.60 -16.97
CA GLU A 219 -12.65 -12.71 -18.30
C GLU A 219 -13.74 -13.25 -19.24
N ILE A 220 -14.01 -12.54 -20.33
CA ILE A 220 -15.09 -12.86 -21.26
C ILE A 220 -14.68 -14.07 -22.11
N GLU A 221 -15.53 -15.09 -22.19
CA GLU A 221 -15.20 -16.33 -22.92
C GLU A 221 -15.49 -16.24 -24.42
N ALA A 222 -16.44 -15.40 -24.83
CA ALA A 222 -16.88 -15.26 -26.22
C ALA A 222 -17.43 -13.85 -26.49
N ASP A 223 -17.33 -13.41 -27.74
CA ASP A 223 -17.89 -12.14 -28.21
C ASP A 223 -19.39 -12.05 -27.95
N GLY A 224 -19.87 -10.86 -27.63
CA GLY A 224 -21.29 -10.62 -27.42
C GLY A 224 -21.56 -9.38 -26.57
N GLN A 225 -22.53 -9.49 -25.67
CA GLN A 225 -22.95 -8.40 -24.80
C GLN A 225 -23.05 -8.85 -23.35
N VAL A 226 -22.58 -8.00 -22.44
CA VAL A 226 -22.84 -8.13 -21.01
C VAL A 226 -23.87 -7.10 -20.59
N GLN A 227 -24.98 -7.57 -20.01
CA GLN A 227 -26.07 -6.74 -19.52
C GLN A 227 -26.24 -6.90 -18.00
N VAL A 228 -26.51 -5.79 -17.32
CA VAL A 228 -27.00 -5.77 -15.94
C VAL A 228 -28.49 -5.48 -15.99
N ILE A 229 -29.31 -6.41 -15.51
CA ILE A 229 -30.76 -6.38 -15.66
C ILE A 229 -31.40 -6.43 -14.27
N ASP A 230 -32.39 -5.58 -14.03
CA ASP A 230 -33.15 -5.60 -12.77
C ASP A 230 -34.20 -6.72 -12.72
N ALA A 231 -34.84 -6.88 -11.56
CA ALA A 231 -35.86 -7.92 -11.35
C ALA A 231 -37.13 -7.74 -12.24
N ALA A 232 -37.34 -6.56 -12.82
CA ALA A 232 -38.44 -6.28 -13.74
C ALA A 232 -38.06 -6.51 -15.22
N GLY A 233 -36.82 -6.95 -15.49
CA GLY A 233 -36.31 -7.18 -16.84
C GLY A 233 -35.78 -5.92 -17.53
N LYS A 234 -35.63 -4.80 -16.81
CA LYS A 234 -35.07 -3.57 -17.37
C LYS A 234 -33.55 -3.67 -17.41
N VAL A 235 -32.96 -3.43 -18.58
CA VAL A 235 -31.51 -3.30 -18.74
C VAL A 235 -31.07 -1.98 -18.11
N LEU A 236 -30.21 -2.06 -17.09
CA LEU A 236 -29.62 -0.92 -16.38
C LEU A 236 -28.32 -0.46 -17.05
N MET A 237 -27.48 -1.40 -17.48
CA MET A 237 -26.19 -1.17 -18.14
C MET A 237 -25.96 -2.26 -19.19
N GLN A 238 -25.28 -1.92 -20.29
CA GLN A 238 -24.94 -2.84 -21.36
C GLN A 238 -23.57 -2.48 -21.95
N HIS A 239 -22.75 -3.47 -22.23
CA HIS A 239 -21.48 -3.34 -22.92
C HIS A 239 -21.36 -4.40 -24.00
N ASP A 240 -20.92 -4.01 -25.19
CA ASP A 240 -20.38 -4.95 -26.17
C ASP A 240 -19.01 -5.43 -25.66
N VAL A 241 -18.72 -6.72 -25.82
CA VAL A 241 -17.50 -7.35 -25.33
C VAL A 241 -16.94 -8.34 -26.35
N GLU A 242 -15.63 -8.51 -26.37
CA GLU A 242 -14.91 -9.52 -27.15
C GLU A 242 -14.29 -10.59 -26.25
N ALA A 243 -13.99 -11.76 -26.81
CA ALA A 243 -13.36 -12.87 -26.09
C ALA A 243 -11.98 -12.47 -25.51
N GLY A 244 -11.84 -12.65 -24.20
CA GLY A 244 -10.68 -12.32 -23.39
C GLY A 244 -10.69 -10.90 -22.82
N ASP A 245 -11.72 -10.08 -23.11
CA ASP A 245 -11.92 -8.82 -22.41
C ASP A 245 -12.13 -9.05 -20.91
N ILE A 246 -11.79 -8.05 -20.10
CA ILE A 246 -12.05 -8.09 -18.66
C ILE A 246 -13.24 -7.17 -18.37
N TRP A 247 -14.38 -7.75 -18.03
CA TRP A 247 -15.56 -7.01 -17.61
C TRP A 247 -15.68 -6.99 -16.08
N ARG A 248 -16.06 -5.85 -15.52
CA ARG A 248 -16.18 -5.67 -14.06
C ARG A 248 -17.39 -4.84 -13.68
N MET A 249 -18.01 -5.18 -12.55
CA MET A 249 -19.01 -4.34 -11.88
C MET A 249 -18.64 -4.05 -10.42
N CYS A 250 -18.81 -2.80 -10.00
CA CYS A 250 -18.55 -2.32 -8.65
C CYS A 250 -19.84 -1.88 -7.94
N GLN A 251 -19.75 -1.71 -6.62
CA GLN A 251 -20.89 -1.38 -5.76
C GLN A 251 -20.45 -0.39 -4.68
N THR A 252 -21.21 0.69 -4.50
CA THR A 252 -20.94 1.68 -3.46
C THR A 252 -22.23 2.10 -2.77
N LYS A 253 -22.36 1.75 -1.49
CA LYS A 253 -23.61 1.91 -0.73
C LYS A 253 -23.76 3.34 -0.23
N ASP A 254 -25.00 3.79 -0.15
CA ASP A 254 -25.39 5.15 0.24
C ASP A 254 -24.86 5.57 1.62
N ALA A 255 -25.08 4.72 2.63
CA ALA A 255 -24.68 5.02 4.00
C ALA A 255 -23.16 5.21 4.17
N PRO A 256 -22.27 4.36 3.59
CA PRO A 256 -20.84 4.67 3.49
C PRO A 256 -20.50 6.01 2.85
N VAL A 257 -21.18 6.43 1.78
CA VAL A 257 -20.93 7.74 1.14
C VAL A 257 -21.30 8.88 2.08
N LYS A 258 -22.44 8.77 2.77
CA LYS A 258 -22.87 9.79 3.74
C LYS A 258 -21.88 9.94 4.90
N ASP A 259 -21.43 8.82 5.46
CA ASP A 259 -20.43 8.80 6.54
C ASP A 259 -19.09 9.38 6.08
N TRP A 260 -18.63 9.03 4.88
CA TRP A 260 -17.42 9.57 4.26
C TRP A 260 -17.46 11.09 4.10
N VAL A 261 -18.57 11.66 3.61
CA VAL A 261 -18.75 13.12 3.49
C VAL A 261 -18.75 13.79 4.87
N GLN A 262 -19.44 13.21 5.85
CA GLN A 262 -19.45 13.71 7.22
C GLN A 262 -18.04 13.72 7.83
N LEU A 263 -17.26 12.65 7.62
CA LEU A 263 -15.88 12.55 8.10
C LEU A 263 -15.00 13.63 7.44
N ALA A 264 -15.14 13.87 6.14
CA ALA A 264 -14.40 14.91 5.44
C ALA A 264 -14.64 16.31 6.02
N VAL A 265 -15.91 16.67 6.27
CA VAL A 265 -16.27 17.95 6.91
C VAL A 265 -15.71 18.04 8.33
N ASN A 266 -15.80 16.95 9.09
CA ASN A 266 -15.27 16.91 10.46
C ASN A 266 -13.76 17.14 10.47
N ARG A 267 -13.01 16.47 9.59
CA ARG A 267 -11.55 16.64 9.50
C ARG A 267 -11.17 18.04 9.06
N ALA A 268 -11.80 18.57 8.00
CA ALA A 268 -11.56 19.93 7.53
C ALA A 268 -11.78 20.98 8.62
N ARG A 269 -12.83 20.80 9.43
CA ARG A 269 -13.15 21.71 10.54
C ARG A 269 -12.16 21.61 11.70
N LEU A 270 -11.81 20.38 12.11
CA LEU A 270 -10.88 20.16 13.23
C LEU A 270 -9.48 20.67 12.93
N SER A 271 -9.00 20.52 11.69
CA SER A 271 -7.66 20.95 11.30
C SER A 271 -7.59 22.34 10.68
N ASN A 272 -8.74 22.96 10.36
CA ASN A 272 -8.83 24.20 9.59
C ASN A 272 -8.03 24.14 8.28
N THR A 273 -8.17 23.02 7.55
CA THR A 273 -7.42 22.72 6.33
C THR A 273 -8.38 22.57 5.14
N PRO A 274 -8.07 23.11 3.95
CA PRO A 274 -8.87 22.87 2.76
C PRO A 274 -9.02 21.38 2.47
N ALA A 275 -10.23 20.96 2.08
CA ALA A 275 -10.54 19.58 1.71
C ALA A 275 -10.99 19.50 0.26
N VAL A 276 -10.33 18.63 -0.52
CA VAL A 276 -10.60 18.46 -1.94
C VAL A 276 -11.16 17.06 -2.16
N PHE A 277 -12.36 16.97 -2.74
CA PHE A 277 -12.91 15.73 -3.26
C PHE A 277 -12.32 15.45 -4.65
N TRP A 278 -11.64 14.29 -4.79
CA TRP A 278 -10.96 13.92 -6.04
C TRP A 278 -11.91 13.07 -6.87
N LEU A 279 -12.76 13.75 -7.65
CA LEU A 279 -13.84 13.14 -8.43
C LEU A 279 -13.83 13.71 -9.84
N ASP A 280 -13.70 12.85 -10.84
CA ASP A 280 -13.77 13.24 -12.26
C ASP A 280 -15.22 13.20 -12.76
N GLU A 281 -15.81 14.35 -13.06
CA GLU A 281 -17.19 14.40 -13.56
C GLU A 281 -17.39 13.70 -14.92
N ASN A 282 -16.31 13.41 -15.65
CA ASN A 282 -16.33 12.64 -16.88
C ASN A 282 -16.38 11.13 -16.64
N ARG A 283 -16.05 10.66 -15.43
CA ARG A 283 -16.20 9.27 -15.02
C ARG A 283 -17.61 9.05 -14.47
N PRO A 284 -18.45 8.17 -15.06
CA PRO A 284 -19.87 8.03 -14.66
C PRO A 284 -20.09 7.68 -13.17
N HIS A 285 -19.19 6.88 -12.60
CA HIS A 285 -19.19 6.56 -11.17
C HIS A 285 -18.98 7.80 -10.30
N ASP A 286 -17.89 8.54 -10.55
CA ASP A 286 -17.54 9.77 -9.83
C ASP A 286 -18.61 10.85 -9.99
N LYS A 287 -19.23 10.96 -11.18
CA LYS A 287 -20.40 11.85 -11.39
C LYS A 287 -21.57 11.49 -10.47
N SER A 288 -21.81 10.19 -10.26
CA SER A 288 -22.86 9.69 -9.36
C SER A 288 -22.49 9.95 -7.89
N LEU A 289 -21.23 9.77 -7.52
CA LEU A 289 -20.71 10.16 -6.20
C LEU A 289 -20.84 11.66 -5.96
N LEU A 290 -20.47 12.48 -6.93
CA LEU A 290 -20.53 13.94 -6.85
C LEU A 290 -21.96 14.43 -6.58
N ALA A 291 -22.97 13.80 -7.17
CA ALA A 291 -24.37 14.11 -6.88
C ALA A 291 -24.71 13.87 -5.39
N LYS A 292 -24.23 12.77 -4.81
CA LYS A 292 -24.41 12.47 -3.38
C LYS A 292 -23.60 13.41 -2.48
N VAL A 293 -22.34 13.70 -2.84
CA VAL A 293 -21.48 14.65 -2.12
C VAL A 293 -22.17 16.01 -2.03
N LYS A 294 -22.69 16.54 -3.15
CA LYS A 294 -23.43 17.81 -3.17
C LYS A 294 -24.67 17.77 -2.26
N ALA A 295 -25.43 16.68 -2.29
CA ALA A 295 -26.61 16.53 -1.45
C ALA A 295 -26.27 16.51 0.05
N TYR A 296 -25.28 15.72 0.46
CA TYR A 296 -24.92 15.60 1.86
C TYR A 296 -24.16 16.80 2.41
N LEU A 297 -23.32 17.48 1.61
CA LEU A 297 -22.70 18.73 2.03
C LEU A 297 -23.74 19.81 2.35
N ALA A 298 -24.89 19.80 1.67
CA ALA A 298 -26.00 20.72 1.96
C ALA A 298 -26.70 20.44 3.31
N GLU A 299 -26.52 19.25 3.89
CA GLU A 299 -27.04 18.88 5.21
C GLU A 299 -26.08 19.24 6.36
N LEU A 300 -24.85 19.68 6.06
CA LEU A 300 -23.78 19.90 7.03
C LEU A 300 -23.41 21.38 7.14
N ASP A 301 -22.95 21.80 8.32
CA ASP A 301 -22.35 23.12 8.49
C ASP A 301 -20.98 23.14 7.79
N THR A 302 -20.94 23.83 6.65
CA THR A 302 -19.72 24.05 5.85
C THR A 302 -19.24 25.50 5.90
N ASN A 303 -19.86 26.34 6.73
CA ASN A 303 -19.47 27.74 6.85
C ASN A 303 -18.02 27.85 7.34
N GLY A 304 -17.23 28.67 6.65
CA GLY A 304 -15.82 28.89 6.95
C GLY A 304 -14.87 27.78 6.48
N LEU A 305 -15.37 26.74 5.81
CA LEU A 305 -14.52 25.67 5.26
C LEU A 305 -14.24 25.90 3.77
N ASP A 306 -13.01 25.64 3.33
CA ASP A 306 -12.66 25.54 1.91
C ASP A 306 -12.81 24.08 1.45
N ILE A 307 -13.97 23.77 0.85
CA ILE A 307 -14.28 22.44 0.31
C ILE A 307 -14.43 22.55 -1.20
N ARG A 308 -13.63 21.76 -1.94
CA ARG A 308 -13.61 21.76 -3.40
C ARG A 308 -13.86 20.38 -3.97
N VAL A 309 -14.21 20.34 -5.25
CA VAL A 309 -14.24 19.11 -6.05
C VAL A 309 -13.38 19.36 -7.28
N LEU A 310 -12.38 18.50 -7.51
CA LEU A 310 -11.47 18.56 -8.65
C LEU A 310 -11.29 17.14 -9.21
N ALA A 311 -11.08 17.03 -10.52
CA ALA A 311 -10.67 15.76 -11.13
C ALA A 311 -9.32 15.30 -10.53
N PRO A 312 -9.03 14.00 -10.42
CA PRO A 312 -7.86 13.49 -9.69
C PRO A 312 -6.52 14.12 -10.11
N GLU A 313 -6.29 14.33 -11.41
CA GLU A 313 -5.05 14.96 -11.89
C GLU A 313 -4.94 16.43 -11.46
N GLU A 314 -6.02 17.19 -11.56
CA GLU A 314 -6.06 18.60 -11.15
C GLU A 314 -6.01 18.75 -9.63
N ALA A 315 -6.63 17.83 -8.89
CA ALA A 315 -6.54 17.74 -7.44
C ALA A 315 -5.09 17.44 -7.00
N ALA A 316 -4.39 16.54 -7.70
CA ALA A 316 -2.99 16.28 -7.47
C ALA A 316 -2.14 17.53 -7.70
N LYS A 317 -2.29 18.22 -8.84
CA LYS A 317 -1.55 19.47 -9.14
C LYS A 317 -1.80 20.55 -8.06
N PHE A 318 -3.06 20.74 -7.65
CA PHE A 318 -3.43 21.67 -6.59
C PHE A 318 -2.76 21.32 -5.26
N SER A 319 -2.86 20.06 -4.84
CA SER A 319 -2.25 19.60 -3.59
C SER A 319 -0.73 19.69 -3.63
N LEU A 320 -0.06 19.29 -4.72
CA LEU A 320 1.39 19.37 -4.87
C LEU A 320 1.91 20.81 -4.82
N GLY A 321 1.17 21.74 -5.44
CA GLY A 321 1.49 23.17 -5.38
C GLY A 321 1.44 23.74 -3.96
N ARG A 322 0.40 23.38 -3.19
CA ARG A 322 0.27 23.74 -1.77
C ARG A 322 1.35 23.06 -0.91
N LEU A 323 1.56 21.77 -1.13
CA LEU A 323 2.52 20.93 -0.42
C LEU A 323 3.93 21.53 -0.49
N LYS A 324 4.37 21.95 -1.69
CA LYS A 324 5.67 22.62 -1.90
C LYS A 324 5.79 23.94 -1.12
N ASN A 325 4.69 24.64 -0.89
CA ASN A 325 4.66 25.92 -0.18
C ASN A 325 4.50 25.78 1.35
N GLY A 326 4.61 24.57 1.90
CA GLY A 326 4.41 24.32 3.32
C GLY A 326 2.94 24.34 3.75
N GLU A 327 2.01 24.19 2.81
CA GLU A 327 0.58 24.26 3.07
C GLU A 327 -0.10 22.89 2.96
N ASP A 328 -1.01 22.61 3.89
CA ASP A 328 -1.69 21.31 3.98
C ASP A 328 -2.93 21.24 3.09
N THR A 329 -3.26 20.05 2.60
CA THR A 329 -4.50 19.80 1.84
C THR A 329 -5.08 18.43 2.16
N ILE A 330 -6.33 18.36 2.61
CA ILE A 330 -6.99 17.06 2.82
C ILE A 330 -7.44 16.52 1.47
N SER A 331 -6.97 15.33 1.11
CA SER A 331 -7.51 14.55 -0.01
C SER A 331 -8.72 13.74 0.45
N VAL A 332 -9.85 13.90 -0.25
CA VAL A 332 -11.10 13.18 0.05
C VAL A 332 -11.43 12.31 -1.16
N THR A 333 -11.23 11.00 -1.04
CA THR A 333 -11.11 10.12 -2.21
C THR A 333 -11.91 8.84 -2.09
N GLY A 334 -12.15 8.19 -3.25
CA GLY A 334 -12.54 6.79 -3.32
C GLY A 334 -11.48 5.84 -2.75
N ASN A 335 -11.79 4.55 -2.75
CA ASN A 335 -11.05 3.48 -2.09
C ASN A 335 -9.67 3.22 -2.71
N VAL A 336 -9.56 3.19 -4.04
CA VAL A 336 -8.27 2.99 -4.71
C VAL A 336 -7.35 4.18 -4.50
N LEU A 337 -7.86 5.41 -4.67
CA LEU A 337 -7.06 6.61 -4.44
C LEU A 337 -6.70 6.80 -2.97
N ARG A 338 -7.55 6.38 -2.00
CA ARG A 338 -7.17 6.35 -0.58
C ARG A 338 -5.86 5.61 -0.44
N ASP A 339 -5.82 4.39 -0.96
CA ASP A 339 -4.67 3.51 -0.88
C ASP A 339 -3.42 4.14 -1.53
N TYR A 340 -3.55 4.61 -2.78
CA TYR A 340 -2.43 5.18 -3.52
C TYR A 340 -1.87 6.44 -2.87
N LEU A 341 -2.73 7.34 -2.38
CA LEU A 341 -2.30 8.61 -1.80
C LEU A 341 -1.72 8.44 -0.39
N THR A 342 -2.22 7.45 0.39
CA THR A 342 -1.67 7.13 1.71
C THR A 342 -0.32 6.41 1.66
N ASP A 343 0.10 5.91 0.50
CA ASP A 343 1.51 5.57 0.26
C ASP A 343 2.29 6.75 -0.34
N LEU A 344 1.74 7.41 -1.37
CA LEU A 344 2.45 8.45 -2.12
C LEU A 344 2.95 9.60 -1.24
N PHE A 345 2.04 10.29 -0.55
CA PHE A 345 2.43 11.47 0.21
C PHE A 345 3.29 11.13 1.43
N PRO A 346 2.95 10.11 2.26
CA PRO A 346 3.81 9.72 3.38
C PRO A 346 5.21 9.24 2.98
N ILE A 347 5.38 8.59 1.82
CA ILE A 347 6.71 8.22 1.33
C ILE A 347 7.52 9.46 0.91
N LEU A 348 6.87 10.49 0.37
CA LEU A 348 7.54 11.75 0.03
C LEU A 348 7.84 12.60 1.28
N GLU A 349 6.91 12.67 2.23
CA GLU A 349 6.99 13.46 3.47
C GLU A 349 7.91 12.81 4.52
N LEU A 350 7.67 11.53 4.84
CA LEU A 350 8.27 10.83 5.99
C LEU A 350 9.28 9.77 5.56
N GLY A 351 9.40 9.53 4.27
CA GLY A 351 10.25 8.49 3.71
C GLY A 351 9.72 7.07 3.89
N THR A 352 8.51 6.91 4.42
CA THR A 352 7.81 5.62 4.61
C THR A 352 6.34 5.88 4.93
N SER A 353 5.45 4.99 4.49
CA SER A 353 4.02 5.00 4.83
C SER A 353 3.68 4.26 6.13
N ALA A 354 4.68 3.66 6.79
CA ALA A 354 4.51 2.98 8.08
C ALA A 354 4.40 3.94 9.28
N LYS A 355 4.69 5.24 9.09
CA LYS A 355 4.68 6.27 10.15
C LYS A 355 3.43 7.14 10.09
N MET A 356 2.27 6.49 9.91
CA MET A 356 1.00 7.16 9.70
C MET A 356 -0.04 6.70 10.73
N LEU A 357 -0.95 7.61 11.09
CA LEU A 357 -2.20 7.26 11.75
C LEU A 357 -3.21 6.80 10.69
N SER A 358 -3.70 5.57 10.80
CA SER A 358 -4.82 5.06 9.99
C SER A 358 -5.98 4.69 10.92
N ILE A 359 -6.89 5.64 11.10
CA ILE A 359 -8.03 5.54 12.02
C ILE A 359 -9.29 5.25 11.22
N VAL A 360 -10.01 4.19 11.61
CA VAL A 360 -11.26 3.76 11.00
C VAL A 360 -12.39 3.86 12.04
N PRO A 361 -13.13 4.97 12.07
CA PRO A 361 -14.36 5.07 12.84
C PRO A 361 -15.35 4.05 12.31
N LEU A 362 -15.65 3.01 13.08
CA LEU A 362 -16.60 1.99 12.64
C LEU A 362 -18.00 2.58 12.67
N MET A 363 -18.78 2.33 11.61
CA MET A 363 -20.15 2.86 11.49
C MET A 363 -21.08 2.45 12.66
N ASN A 364 -20.74 1.40 13.42
CA ASN A 364 -21.48 0.95 14.60
C ASN A 364 -20.98 1.58 15.93
N GLY A 365 -20.08 2.57 15.86
CA GLY A 365 -19.64 3.36 16.99
C GLY A 365 -18.31 2.93 17.64
N GLY A 366 -17.72 1.80 17.21
CA GLY A 366 -16.38 1.37 17.62
C GLY A 366 -15.25 2.06 16.83
N GLY A 367 -14.01 1.65 17.07
CA GLY A 367 -12.83 2.13 16.34
C GLY A 367 -11.93 0.97 15.95
N MET A 368 -11.37 1.04 14.74
CA MET A 368 -10.26 0.20 14.30
C MET A 368 -9.08 1.10 13.97
N PHE A 369 -7.88 0.73 14.44
CA PHE A 369 -6.67 1.55 14.36
C PHE A 369 -5.60 0.72 13.66
N GLU A 370 -5.42 0.96 12.37
CA GLU A 370 -4.39 0.30 11.58
C GLU A 370 -3.04 0.97 11.88
N THR A 371 -1.99 0.15 11.98
CA THR A 371 -0.67 0.56 12.50
C THR A 371 0.21 1.23 11.44
N GLY A 372 -0.39 1.72 10.35
CA GLY A 372 0.28 2.28 9.18
C GLY A 372 -0.47 1.94 7.90
N ALA A 373 -0.06 2.54 6.77
CA ALA A 373 -0.68 2.30 5.47
C ALA A 373 0.10 1.30 4.57
N GLY A 374 1.33 0.94 4.95
CA GLY A 374 2.19 0.04 4.19
C GLY A 374 1.90 -1.46 4.36
N GLY A 375 2.62 -2.29 3.59
CA GLY A 375 2.53 -3.76 3.66
C GLY A 375 3.45 -4.42 4.71
N SER A 376 3.51 -5.76 4.72
CA SER A 376 4.26 -6.58 5.68
C SER A 376 5.78 -6.70 5.44
N ALA A 377 6.32 -5.92 4.49
CA ALA A 377 7.76 -5.77 4.22
C ALA A 377 8.58 -7.09 4.16
N PRO A 378 8.38 -7.98 3.17
CA PRO A 378 9.07 -9.27 3.09
C PRO A 378 10.61 -9.18 3.05
N LYS A 379 11.17 -8.07 2.52
CA LYS A 379 12.62 -7.80 2.54
C LYS A 379 13.18 -7.56 3.94
N HIS A 380 12.34 -7.25 4.94
CA HIS A 380 12.77 -7.15 6.34
C HIS A 380 12.94 -8.54 6.93
N VAL A 381 12.05 -9.48 6.60
CA VAL A 381 12.16 -10.89 7.01
C VAL A 381 13.44 -11.52 6.46
N GLN A 382 13.80 -11.24 5.20
CA GLN A 382 15.05 -11.73 4.61
C GLN A 382 16.28 -11.30 5.43
N GLN A 383 16.41 -10.00 5.75
CA GLN A 383 17.51 -9.51 6.58
C GLN A 383 17.48 -10.11 7.99
N PHE A 384 16.29 -10.28 8.58
CA PHE A 384 16.17 -10.88 9.90
C PHE A 384 16.64 -12.35 9.89
N LEU A 385 16.29 -13.13 8.87
CA LEU A 385 16.73 -14.52 8.77
C LEU A 385 18.22 -14.64 8.47
N GLU A 386 18.79 -13.73 7.66
CA GLU A 386 20.19 -13.77 7.25
C GLU A 386 21.14 -13.21 8.32
N GLU A 387 20.74 -12.11 8.99
CA GLU A 387 21.62 -11.30 9.85
C GLU A 387 21.05 -11.04 11.25
N ASN A 388 19.87 -11.58 11.57
CA ASN A 388 19.15 -11.34 12.84
C ASN A 388 19.04 -9.85 13.17
N HIS A 389 18.75 -9.03 12.17
CA HIS A 389 18.48 -7.59 12.32
C HIS A 389 17.12 -7.27 11.70
N LEU A 390 16.19 -6.77 12.51
CA LEU A 390 14.85 -6.40 12.04
C LEU A 390 14.72 -4.88 11.94
N ARG A 391 14.79 -4.35 10.72
CA ARG A 391 14.64 -2.90 10.43
C ARG A 391 13.19 -2.42 10.29
N TRP A 392 12.22 -3.18 10.80
CA TRP A 392 10.81 -2.77 10.84
C TRP A 392 10.63 -1.67 11.88
N ASP A 393 10.04 -0.54 11.49
CA ASP A 393 9.76 0.57 12.41
C ASP A 393 8.32 0.45 12.94
N SER A 394 8.20 0.16 14.24
CA SER A 394 6.91 -0.03 14.92
C SER A 394 6.24 1.27 15.35
N LEU A 395 6.72 2.44 14.92
CA LEU A 395 6.13 3.73 15.30
C LEU A 395 4.62 3.79 15.08
N GLY A 396 4.12 3.27 13.96
CA GLY A 396 2.69 3.25 13.70
C GLY A 396 1.89 2.33 14.64
N GLU A 397 2.50 1.29 15.21
CA GLU A 397 1.89 0.47 16.27
C GLU A 397 1.73 1.27 17.56
N PHE A 398 2.73 2.10 17.89
CA PHE A 398 2.73 2.93 19.10
C PHE A 398 1.66 4.03 19.00
N LEU A 399 1.60 4.70 17.84
CA LEU A 399 0.60 5.72 17.53
C LEU A 399 -0.82 5.14 17.55
N ALA A 400 -1.03 3.98 16.91
CA ALA A 400 -2.34 3.32 16.91
C ALA A 400 -2.78 2.89 18.33
N LEU A 401 -1.84 2.44 19.16
CA LEU A 401 -2.13 2.06 20.55
C LEU A 401 -2.51 3.27 21.41
N ALA A 402 -1.85 4.40 21.26
CA ALA A 402 -2.19 5.64 21.97
C ALA A 402 -3.61 6.10 21.63
N VAL A 403 -3.95 6.15 20.34
CA VAL A 403 -5.31 6.50 19.88
C VAL A 403 -6.35 5.46 20.32
N SER A 404 -5.99 4.18 20.38
CA SER A 404 -6.87 3.12 20.90
C SER A 404 -7.22 3.35 22.38
N PHE A 405 -6.23 3.69 23.21
CA PHE A 405 -6.48 4.04 24.62
C PHE A 405 -7.30 5.31 24.76
N GLU A 406 -7.03 6.34 23.96
CA GLU A 406 -7.81 7.58 23.94
C GLU A 406 -9.28 7.30 23.57
N HIS A 407 -9.52 6.50 22.52
CA HIS A 407 -10.85 6.11 22.11
C HIS A 407 -11.60 5.37 23.24
N LEU A 408 -10.94 4.42 23.90
CA LEU A 408 -11.51 3.71 25.05
C LEU A 408 -11.88 4.69 26.18
N ALA A 409 -10.99 5.63 26.51
CA ALA A 409 -11.22 6.64 27.53
C ALA A 409 -12.42 7.52 27.20
N GLN A 410 -12.49 8.07 25.97
CA GLN A 410 -13.59 8.93 25.52
C GLN A 410 -14.94 8.19 25.48
N LYS A 411 -14.96 6.92 25.10
CA LYS A 411 -16.20 6.12 24.98
C LYS A 411 -16.73 5.61 26.30
N THR A 412 -15.86 5.31 27.26
CA THR A 412 -16.24 4.64 28.52
C THR A 412 -16.06 5.49 29.77
N GLY A 413 -15.38 6.64 29.66
CA GLY A 413 -14.96 7.45 30.80
C GLY A 413 -13.78 6.84 31.59
N ASN A 414 -13.05 5.89 31.01
CA ASN A 414 -11.91 5.23 31.66
C ASN A 414 -10.71 6.19 31.77
N THR A 415 -10.54 6.80 32.95
CA THR A 415 -9.47 7.76 33.23
C THR A 415 -8.07 7.16 33.19
N LYS A 416 -7.89 5.89 33.61
CA LYS A 416 -6.60 5.19 33.51
C LYS A 416 -6.18 4.97 32.06
N ALA A 417 -7.13 4.67 31.17
CA ALA A 417 -6.85 4.58 29.74
C ALA A 417 -6.37 5.92 29.17
N GLN A 418 -6.95 7.05 29.61
CA GLN A 418 -6.46 8.37 29.19
C GLN A 418 -5.01 8.61 29.66
N VAL A 419 -4.68 8.24 30.90
CA VAL A 419 -3.29 8.36 31.40
C VAL A 419 -2.34 7.49 30.57
N LEU A 420 -2.73 6.27 30.20
CA LEU A 420 -1.93 5.40 29.33
C LEU A 420 -1.73 6.01 27.94
N ALA A 421 -2.77 6.62 27.34
CA ALA A 421 -2.67 7.32 26.07
C ALA A 421 -1.68 8.49 26.15
N ASP A 422 -1.91 9.42 27.08
CA ASP A 422 -1.10 10.64 27.24
C ASP A 422 0.39 10.31 27.47
N THR A 423 0.66 9.31 28.31
CA THR A 423 2.03 8.89 28.63
C THR A 423 2.69 8.11 27.50
N LEU A 424 1.92 7.39 26.68
CA LEU A 424 2.44 6.70 25.49
C LEU A 424 2.76 7.70 24.36
N ASP A 425 1.96 8.75 24.20
CA ASP A 425 2.24 9.84 23.27
C ASP A 425 3.54 10.56 23.66
N ALA A 426 3.70 10.93 24.93
CA ALA A 426 4.93 11.55 25.44
C ALA A 426 6.16 10.63 25.31
N ALA A 427 5.98 9.32 25.53
CA ALA A 427 7.05 8.33 25.31
C ALA A 427 7.44 8.20 23.84
N THR A 428 6.46 8.27 22.94
CA THR A 428 6.68 8.24 21.48
C THR A 428 7.41 9.50 21.01
N GLU A 429 7.06 10.67 21.54
CA GLU A 429 7.80 11.91 21.30
C GLU A 429 9.26 11.80 21.76
N LYS A 430 9.50 11.28 22.96
CA LYS A 430 10.86 11.04 23.47
C LYS A 430 11.64 10.04 22.60
N LEU A 431 10.98 9.00 22.08
CA LEU A 431 11.61 8.05 21.16
C LEU A 431 12.10 8.73 19.88
N LEU A 432 11.27 9.62 19.32
CA LEU A 432 11.60 10.41 18.13
C LEU A 432 12.72 11.42 18.40
N LEU A 433 12.61 12.22 19.46
CA LEU A 433 13.61 13.25 19.82
C LEU A 433 14.99 12.66 20.11
N ASN A 434 15.05 11.45 20.68
CA ASN A 434 16.30 10.75 20.99
C ASN A 434 16.77 9.81 19.87
N ASP A 435 16.12 9.84 18.70
CA ASP A 435 16.45 9.05 17.51
C ASP A 435 16.60 7.55 17.81
N LYS A 436 15.64 7.01 18.58
CA LYS A 436 15.59 5.59 18.99
C LYS A 436 14.74 4.72 18.08
N SER A 437 14.49 5.16 16.84
CA SER A 437 13.94 4.32 15.78
C SER A 437 14.96 3.27 15.27
N PRO A 438 14.50 2.15 14.71
CA PRO A 438 15.37 1.14 14.12
C PRO A 438 16.26 1.71 13.01
N LYS A 439 17.54 1.35 13.05
CA LYS A 439 18.51 1.60 11.98
C LYS A 439 18.46 0.44 10.98
N ARG A 440 19.31 0.49 9.95
CA ARG A 440 19.16 -0.39 8.77
C ARG A 440 20.21 -1.51 8.71
N LYS A 441 21.26 -1.46 9.52
CA LYS A 441 22.40 -2.39 9.46
C LYS A 441 22.52 -3.21 10.73
N ALA A 442 22.87 -4.49 10.58
CA ALA A 442 23.21 -5.34 11.69
C ALA A 442 24.36 -4.73 12.53
N GLY A 443 24.23 -4.82 13.85
CA GLY A 443 25.10 -4.16 14.83
C GLY A 443 24.58 -2.79 15.30
N GLU A 444 23.62 -2.19 14.60
CA GLU A 444 22.93 -0.96 15.03
C GLU A 444 21.61 -1.29 15.76
N LEU A 445 20.98 -0.28 16.37
CA LEU A 445 19.68 -0.43 17.02
C LEU A 445 18.65 -0.95 16.01
N ASP A 446 17.89 -1.99 16.35
CA ASP A 446 16.85 -2.55 15.50
C ASP A 446 15.46 -2.43 16.15
N ASN A 447 14.44 -3.08 15.57
CA ASN A 447 13.07 -3.10 16.07
C ASN A 447 12.97 -3.39 17.58
N ARG A 448 13.66 -4.43 18.05
CA ARG A 448 13.63 -4.86 19.45
C ARG A 448 14.23 -3.80 20.37
N GLY A 449 15.30 -3.15 19.90
CA GLY A 449 15.90 -2.00 20.58
C GLY A 449 14.93 -0.82 20.71
N SER A 450 14.19 -0.49 19.64
CA SER A 450 13.19 0.58 19.69
C SER A 450 12.05 0.29 20.66
N HIS A 451 11.59 -0.98 20.74
CA HIS A 451 10.58 -1.42 21.71
C HIS A 451 11.07 -1.27 23.15
N PHE A 452 12.34 -1.59 23.41
CA PHE A 452 12.94 -1.36 24.72
C PHE A 452 12.92 0.13 25.11
N TYR A 453 13.36 1.03 24.22
CA TYR A 453 13.36 2.47 24.51
C TYR A 453 11.96 3.04 24.70
N LEU A 454 10.98 2.61 23.89
CA LEU A 454 9.58 2.99 24.11
C LEU A 454 9.11 2.56 25.50
N THR A 455 9.38 1.30 25.88
CA THR A 455 9.02 0.75 27.19
C THR A 455 9.65 1.55 28.33
N LEU A 456 10.94 1.89 28.19
CA LEU A 456 11.67 2.71 29.17
C LEU A 456 11.02 4.09 29.32
N TYR A 457 10.80 4.80 28.21
CA TYR A 457 10.21 6.14 28.25
C TYR A 457 8.78 6.12 28.76
N TRP A 458 7.98 5.12 28.37
CA TRP A 458 6.60 5.01 28.82
C TRP A 458 6.50 4.71 30.32
N ALA A 459 7.34 3.80 30.84
CA ALA A 459 7.43 3.56 32.27
C ALA A 459 7.85 4.82 33.04
N GLN A 460 8.79 5.61 32.50
CA GLN A 460 9.20 6.89 33.10
C GLN A 460 8.06 7.90 33.14
N GLU A 461 7.30 8.06 32.05
CA GLU A 461 6.14 8.96 32.00
C GLU A 461 5.04 8.53 32.97
N LEU A 462 4.74 7.23 33.04
CA LEU A 462 3.77 6.66 33.99
C LEU A 462 4.19 6.85 35.45
N ALA A 463 5.49 6.77 35.74
CA ALA A 463 6.05 7.01 37.07
C ALA A 463 6.15 8.51 37.42
N ALA A 464 6.18 9.41 36.43
CA ALA A 464 6.32 10.85 36.62
C ALA A 464 4.97 11.56 36.76
N GLN A 465 3.93 11.12 36.04
CA GLN A 465 2.62 11.76 36.04
C GLN A 465 1.95 11.83 37.43
N ASP A 466 1.02 12.77 37.60
CA ASP A 466 0.28 13.03 38.85
C ASP A 466 -1.26 12.90 38.69
N LYS A 467 -1.73 12.31 37.59
CA LYS A 467 -3.15 12.09 37.27
C LYS A 467 -3.71 10.81 37.93
N ASP A 468 -2.89 9.78 38.13
CA ASP A 468 -3.29 8.51 38.77
C ASP A 468 -2.16 7.96 39.66
N ALA A 469 -2.39 7.94 40.98
CA ALA A 469 -1.39 7.54 41.96
C ALA A 469 -1.09 6.02 41.94
N GLU A 470 -2.05 5.19 41.53
CA GLU A 470 -1.89 3.74 41.49
C GLU A 470 -0.99 3.33 40.31
N LEU A 471 -1.24 3.88 39.12
CA LEU A 471 -0.37 3.71 37.96
C LEU A 471 1.05 4.24 38.26
N LYS A 472 1.15 5.41 38.91
CA LYS A 472 2.44 5.95 39.33
C LYS A 472 3.22 4.97 40.21
N ALA A 473 2.58 4.43 41.24
CA ALA A 473 3.20 3.49 42.16
C ALA A 473 3.57 2.15 41.50
N ALA A 474 2.71 1.64 40.60
CA ALA A 474 2.94 0.39 39.89
C ALA A 474 4.13 0.46 38.92
N PHE A 475 4.29 1.58 38.21
CA PHE A 475 5.33 1.72 37.18
C PHE A 475 6.66 2.28 37.71
N ALA A 476 6.70 2.93 38.88
CA ALA A 476 7.95 3.47 39.44
C ALA A 476 9.08 2.42 39.61
N PRO A 477 8.84 1.19 40.11
CA PRO A 477 9.87 0.17 40.20
C PRO A 477 10.37 -0.29 38.83
N LEU A 478 9.47 -0.43 37.85
CA LEU A 478 9.83 -0.82 36.48
C LEU A 478 10.68 0.26 35.80
N ALA A 479 10.25 1.53 35.88
CA ALA A 479 10.98 2.66 35.32
C ALA A 479 12.42 2.73 35.85
N LYS A 480 12.59 2.55 37.17
CA LYS A 480 13.91 2.49 37.81
C LYS A 480 14.73 1.30 37.30
N SER A 481 14.15 0.10 37.29
CA SER A 481 14.83 -1.12 36.85
C SER A 481 15.30 -1.04 35.39
N LEU A 482 14.48 -0.50 34.50
CA LEU A 482 14.83 -0.33 33.09
C LEU A 482 15.93 0.71 32.90
N ALA A 483 15.86 1.84 33.61
CA ALA A 483 16.88 2.89 33.54
C ALA A 483 18.25 2.41 34.06
N GLU A 484 18.28 1.69 35.19
CA GLU A 484 19.53 1.16 35.77
C GLU A 484 20.16 0.07 34.89
N ASN A 485 19.36 -0.63 34.07
CA ASN A 485 19.82 -1.73 33.22
C ASN A 485 19.90 -1.38 31.72
N GLU A 486 19.75 -0.10 31.34
CA GLU A 486 19.68 0.32 29.93
C GLU A 486 20.85 -0.23 29.10
N ALA A 487 22.09 0.03 29.53
CA ALA A 487 23.29 -0.41 28.82
C ALA A 487 23.38 -1.94 28.68
N LYS A 488 22.96 -2.68 29.72
CA LYS A 488 22.97 -4.14 29.73
C LYS A 488 21.94 -4.71 28.75
N ILE A 489 20.72 -4.19 28.77
CA ILE A 489 19.64 -4.61 27.87
C ILE A 489 20.03 -4.36 26.41
N VAL A 490 20.54 -3.15 26.10
CA VAL A 490 20.98 -2.82 24.74
C VAL A 490 22.11 -3.74 24.27
N ALA A 491 23.06 -4.07 25.15
CA ALA A 491 24.14 -5.01 24.82
C ALA A 491 23.61 -6.43 24.55
N GLU A 492 22.67 -6.92 25.36
CA GLU A 492 22.03 -8.23 25.15
C GLU A 492 21.27 -8.30 23.81
N LEU A 493 20.50 -7.25 23.48
CA LEU A 493 19.78 -7.15 22.20
C LEU A 493 20.74 -7.10 21.01
N SER A 494 21.83 -6.31 21.11
CA SER A 494 22.83 -6.18 20.06
C SER A 494 23.63 -7.47 19.84
N ALA A 495 23.91 -8.24 20.91
CA ALA A 495 24.69 -9.48 20.83
C ALA A 495 24.00 -10.61 20.03
N ALA A 496 22.69 -10.50 19.83
CA ALA A 496 21.93 -11.42 18.99
C ALA A 496 22.14 -11.18 17.48
N GLN A 497 22.51 -9.96 17.07
CA GLN A 497 22.63 -9.56 15.67
C GLN A 497 23.89 -10.11 14.99
N GLY A 498 23.91 -10.06 13.65
CA GLY A 498 25.04 -10.46 12.80
C GLY A 498 25.16 -11.98 12.57
N LYS A 499 24.12 -12.73 12.92
CA LYS A 499 24.06 -14.19 12.77
C LYS A 499 22.72 -14.57 12.14
N ALA A 500 22.68 -15.67 11.39
CA ALA A 500 21.42 -16.16 10.85
C ALA A 500 20.44 -16.53 11.98
N ALA A 501 19.17 -16.16 11.82
CA ALA A 501 18.09 -16.53 12.72
C ALA A 501 17.29 -17.69 12.14
N ASP A 502 17.10 -18.75 12.92
CA ASP A 502 16.18 -19.85 12.57
C ASP A 502 14.87 -19.70 13.37
N ILE A 503 13.80 -19.35 12.67
CA ILE A 503 12.44 -19.29 13.23
C ILE A 503 11.59 -20.50 12.86
N GLY A 504 12.15 -21.54 12.22
CA GLY A 504 11.42 -22.77 11.91
C GLY A 504 10.34 -22.67 10.83
N GLY A 505 10.33 -21.61 10.02
CA GLY A 505 9.36 -21.42 8.93
C GLY A 505 9.37 -20.00 8.37
N TYR A 506 8.48 -19.71 7.41
CA TYR A 506 8.27 -18.36 6.87
C TYR A 506 6.83 -17.88 7.10
N TYR A 507 5.85 -18.50 6.44
CA TYR A 507 4.43 -18.20 6.64
C TYR A 507 3.90 -18.72 7.98
N THR A 508 4.44 -19.85 8.45
CA THR A 508 4.07 -20.50 9.71
C THR A 508 5.36 -20.80 10.49
N PRO A 509 6.01 -19.79 11.11
CA PRO A 509 7.20 -20.02 11.91
C PRO A 509 6.87 -20.83 13.18
N ASP A 510 7.87 -21.51 13.72
CA ASP A 510 7.78 -22.12 15.04
C ASP A 510 7.69 -21.02 16.12
N ALA A 511 6.62 -21.04 16.90
CA ALA A 511 6.31 -19.97 17.86
C ALA A 511 7.38 -19.82 18.95
N ALA A 512 7.99 -20.92 19.40
CA ALA A 512 9.01 -20.89 20.45
C ALA A 512 10.32 -20.31 19.90
N LYS A 513 10.75 -20.75 18.71
CA LYS A 513 11.94 -20.21 18.04
C LYS A 513 11.78 -18.72 17.71
N ALA A 514 10.63 -18.32 17.18
CA ALA A 514 10.34 -16.92 16.88
C ALA A 514 10.35 -16.06 18.16
N ALA A 515 9.73 -16.52 19.24
CA ALA A 515 9.74 -15.80 20.52
C ALA A 515 11.15 -15.65 21.09
N GLN A 516 11.98 -16.71 21.02
CA GLN A 516 13.37 -16.66 21.46
C GLN A 516 14.19 -15.66 20.63
N ALA A 517 14.04 -15.67 19.31
CA ALA A 517 14.75 -14.75 18.42
C ALA A 517 14.30 -13.28 18.63
N MET A 518 13.01 -13.06 18.93
CA MET A 518 12.45 -11.72 19.14
C MET A 518 12.68 -11.16 20.55
N ARG A 519 12.95 -12.00 21.55
CA ARG A 519 13.12 -11.59 22.96
C ARG A 519 14.46 -12.06 23.56
N PRO A 520 15.61 -11.72 22.96
CA PRO A 520 16.90 -12.27 23.38
C PRO A 520 17.46 -11.65 24.68
N SER A 521 16.93 -10.52 25.16
CA SER A 521 17.36 -9.91 26.42
C SER A 521 16.65 -10.53 27.61
N GLU A 522 17.37 -11.37 28.36
CA GLU A 522 16.87 -11.95 29.60
C GLU A 522 16.63 -10.86 30.66
N THR A 523 17.48 -9.84 30.73
CA THR A 523 17.32 -8.74 31.67
C THR A 523 16.00 -7.98 31.44
N LEU A 524 15.67 -7.68 30.18
CA LEU A 524 14.41 -7.04 29.82
C LEU A 524 13.20 -7.94 30.15
N ASN A 525 13.28 -9.22 29.78
CA ASN A 525 12.21 -10.19 30.05
C ASN A 525 11.91 -10.31 31.56
N GLN A 526 12.95 -10.38 32.39
CA GLN A 526 12.81 -10.45 33.85
C GLN A 526 12.30 -9.15 34.46
N ALA A 527 12.64 -7.99 33.90
CA ALA A 527 12.12 -6.70 34.36
C ALA A 527 10.61 -6.59 34.09
N LEU A 528 10.16 -6.97 32.89
CA LEU A 528 8.76 -6.94 32.50
C LEU A 528 7.89 -7.95 33.25
N ALA A 529 8.43 -9.10 33.63
CA ALA A 529 7.71 -10.13 34.38
C ALA A 529 7.34 -9.74 35.83
N LYS A 530 7.82 -8.59 36.32
CA LYS A 530 7.55 -8.07 37.68
C LYS A 530 6.39 -7.06 37.72
N LEU A 531 5.91 -6.63 36.55
CA LEU A 531 4.69 -5.84 36.39
C LEU A 531 3.51 -6.80 36.24
#